data_AF-A0A2V6X7R4-F1
#
_entry.id   AF-A0A2V6X7R4-F1
#
_cell.length_a   1.000
_cell.length_b   1.000
_cell.length_c   1.000
_cell.angle_alpha   90.00
_cell.angle_beta   90.00
_cell.angle_gamma   90.00
#
_symmetry.space_group_name_H-M   'P 1'
#
loop_
_entity.id
_entity.type
_entity.pdbx_description
1 polymer ?
#
loop_
_entity_poly.entity_id
_entity_poly.type
_entity_poly.pdbx_seq_one_letter_code
_entity_poly.pdbx_strand_id
1 'polypeptide(L)'
;MEEADYWYERHRHWAARLLNFKPLKRKPSEYVREHIFFSVQHVERVAIELRHHMGVERIMFATDFPHIECDWPNTRPFAERLFADVPADEAFKIAARNMLGYFRLESTPMGRKVLAAA
;
A
#
# COMPACT_ATOMS: atom_id res chain seq x y z
N MET A 1 12.29 -1.21 -3.41
CA MET A 1 12.89 0.14 -3.31
C MET A 1 14.40 0.16 -3.09
N GLU A 2 15.05 -0.99 -2.87
CA GLU A 2 16.50 -1.07 -2.65
C GLU A 2 17.31 -0.59 -3.85
N GLU A 3 16.87 -0.93 -5.06
CA GLU A 3 17.54 -0.50 -6.29
C GLU A 3 17.53 1.04 -6.46
N ALA A 4 16.40 1.69 -6.14
CA ALA A 4 16.29 3.15 -6.20
C ALA A 4 17.28 3.82 -5.22
N ASP A 5 17.42 3.28 -4.02
CA ASP A 5 18.39 3.77 -3.03
C ASP A 5 19.82 3.55 -3.50
N TYR A 6 20.12 2.35 -4.02
CA TYR A 6 21.44 2.01 -4.54
C TYR A 6 21.88 2.97 -5.65
N TRP A 7 21.02 3.19 -6.65
CA TRP A 7 21.33 4.09 -7.75
C TRP A 7 21.37 5.55 -7.33
N TYR A 8 20.51 5.96 -6.39
CA TYR A 8 20.57 7.31 -5.83
C TYR A 8 21.91 7.55 -5.14
N GLU A 9 22.35 6.66 -4.25
CA GLU A 9 23.62 6.80 -3.54
C GLU A 9 24.81 6.77 -4.50
N ARG A 10 24.80 5.85 -5.47
CA ARG A 10 25.87 5.72 -6.46
C ARG A 10 26.04 6.99 -7.31
N HIS A 11 24.93 7.65 -7.64
CA HIS A 11 24.96 8.72 -8.64
C HIS A 11 24.83 10.15 -8.09
N ARG A 12 24.36 10.35 -6.85
CA ARG A 12 24.05 11.69 -6.32
C ARG A 12 25.23 12.67 -6.33
N HIS A 13 26.46 12.19 -6.10
CA HIS A 13 27.63 13.06 -6.00
C HIS A 13 28.06 13.64 -7.35
N TRP A 14 28.18 12.80 -8.39
CA TRP A 14 28.54 13.30 -9.72
C TRP A 14 27.39 14.08 -10.35
N ALA A 15 26.14 13.69 -10.11
CA ALA A 15 24.97 14.43 -10.58
C ALA A 15 24.92 15.83 -9.96
N ALA A 16 25.22 15.96 -8.67
CA ALA A 16 25.31 17.27 -8.02
C ALA A 16 26.42 18.14 -8.62
N ARG A 17 27.58 17.55 -8.89
CA ARG A 17 28.75 18.26 -9.44
C ARG A 17 28.56 18.68 -10.90
N LEU A 18 28.02 17.80 -11.74
CA LEU A 18 28.02 17.97 -13.20
C LEU A 18 26.69 18.48 -13.76
N LEU A 19 25.59 18.22 -13.06
CA LEU A 19 24.23 18.54 -13.53
C LEU A 19 23.52 19.56 -12.64
N ASN A 20 24.22 20.15 -11.66
CA ASN A 20 23.64 21.02 -10.64
C ASN A 20 22.42 20.39 -9.92
N PHE A 21 22.41 19.06 -9.81
CA PHE A 21 21.38 18.33 -9.10
C PHE A 21 21.48 18.63 -7.59
N LYS A 22 20.33 18.84 -6.94
CA LYS A 22 20.26 19.01 -5.48
C LYS A 22 19.88 17.67 -4.85
N PRO A 23 20.79 16.99 -4.13
CA PRO A 23 20.46 15.74 -3.46
C PRO A 23 19.28 15.89 -2.49
N LEU A 24 18.40 14.90 -2.49
CA LEU A 24 17.34 14.73 -1.49
C LEU A 24 17.91 14.70 -0.05
N LYS A 25 17.06 15.04 0.94
CA LYS A 25 17.45 15.02 2.36
C LYS A 25 17.54 13.60 2.94
N ARG A 26 16.81 12.66 2.34
CA ARG A 26 16.64 11.27 2.76
C ARG A 26 16.71 10.36 1.54
N LYS A 27 16.83 9.05 1.74
CA LYS A 27 16.82 8.09 0.63
C LYS A 27 15.44 8.05 -0.04
N PRO A 28 15.36 7.79 -1.37
CA PRO A 28 14.08 7.63 -2.05
C PRO A 28 13.12 6.65 -1.35
N SER A 29 13.62 5.51 -0.86
CA SER A 29 12.79 4.51 -0.18
C SER A 29 12.12 5.05 1.09
N GLU A 30 12.74 6.01 1.79
CA GLU A 30 12.17 6.61 2.98
C GLU A 30 10.94 7.45 2.65
N TYR A 31 11.00 8.23 1.57
CA TYR A 31 9.84 9.00 1.11
C TYR A 31 8.71 8.08 0.66
N VAL A 32 9.03 6.99 -0.04
CA VAL A 32 8.01 6.01 -0.46
C VAL A 32 7.33 5.37 0.75
N ARG A 33 8.10 4.90 1.74
CA ARG A 33 7.54 4.31 2.96
C ARG A 33 6.69 5.28 3.78
N GLU A 34 6.98 6.57 3.73
CA GLU A 34 6.26 7.57 4.54
C GLU A 34 5.03 8.15 3.84
N HIS A 35 5.08 8.30 2.51
CA HIS A 35 4.13 9.13 1.78
C HIS A 35 3.32 8.39 0.72
N ILE A 36 3.67 7.15 0.38
CA ILE A 36 2.99 6.40 -0.68
C ILE A 36 2.20 5.23 -0.08
N PHE A 37 0.97 5.07 -0.57
CA PHE A 37 0.14 3.90 -0.34
C PHE A 37 0.00 3.11 -1.64
N PHE A 38 -0.16 1.80 -1.50
CA PHE A 38 -0.32 0.87 -2.60
C PHE A 38 -1.68 0.19 -2.50
N SER A 39 -2.37 0.05 -3.62
CA SER A 39 -3.55 -0.79 -3.70
C SER A 39 -3.16 -2.22 -4.06
N VAL A 40 -3.96 -3.19 -3.60
CA VAL A 40 -3.89 -4.58 -4.04
C VAL A 40 -5.28 -5.09 -4.45
N GLN A 41 -5.30 -5.97 -5.44
CA GLN A 41 -6.46 -6.73 -5.92
C GLN A 41 -6.29 -8.22 -5.60
N HIS A 42 -7.33 -9.03 -5.83
CA HIS A 42 -7.36 -10.44 -5.44
C HIS A 42 -6.24 -11.31 -6.03
N VAL A 43 -5.78 -11.03 -7.26
CA VAL A 43 -4.71 -11.82 -7.92
C VAL A 43 -3.33 -11.57 -7.32
N GLU A 44 -3.15 -10.51 -6.54
CA GLU A 44 -1.84 -10.02 -6.09
C GLU A 44 -1.39 -10.67 -4.77
N ARG A 45 -1.49 -12.00 -4.69
CA ARG A 45 -1.11 -12.78 -3.49
C ARG A 45 0.32 -12.50 -3.02
N VAL A 46 1.27 -12.36 -3.94
CA VAL A 46 2.67 -12.06 -3.62
C VAL A 46 2.81 -10.72 -2.89
N ALA A 47 1.98 -9.72 -3.22
CA ALA A 47 1.99 -8.44 -2.52
C ALA A 47 1.53 -8.59 -1.06
N ILE A 48 0.60 -9.51 -0.78
CA ILE A 48 0.15 -9.84 0.58
C ILE A 48 1.21 -10.64 1.34
N GLU A 49 1.87 -11.60 0.68
CA GLU A 49 2.97 -12.37 1.29
C GLU A 49 4.13 -11.45 1.69
N LEU A 50 4.45 -10.45 0.86
CA LEU A 50 5.53 -9.49 1.09
C LEU A 50 5.10 -8.20 1.80
N ARG A 51 3.87 -8.13 2.34
CA ARG A 51 3.29 -6.90 2.92
C ARG A 51 4.18 -6.20 3.95
N HIS A 52 4.95 -6.96 4.73
CA HIS A 52 5.85 -6.40 5.75
C HIS A 52 7.04 -5.64 5.16
N HIS A 53 7.45 -5.93 3.92
CA HIS A 53 8.49 -5.15 3.23
C HIS A 53 8.01 -3.75 2.84
N MET A 54 6.71 -3.59 2.61
CA MET A 54 6.09 -2.31 2.24
C MET A 54 5.54 -1.56 3.46
N GLY A 55 5.21 -2.28 4.53
CA GLY A 55 4.46 -1.78 5.68
C GLY A 55 2.97 -2.08 5.50
N VAL A 56 2.39 -2.85 6.42
CA VAL A 56 0.98 -3.26 6.35
C VAL A 56 0.05 -2.04 6.35
N GLU A 57 0.42 -0.98 7.06
CA GLU A 57 -0.26 0.30 7.13
C GLU A 57 -0.25 1.11 5.83
N ARG A 58 0.51 0.68 4.81
CA ARG A 58 0.63 1.35 3.50
C ARG A 58 -0.09 0.62 2.38
N ILE A 59 -0.79 -0.48 2.67
CA ILE A 59 -1.48 -1.29 1.66
C ILE A 59 -3.00 -1.17 1.82
N MET A 60 -3.73 -1.04 0.72
CA MET A 60 -5.19 -0.96 0.70
C MET A 60 -5.78 -1.98 -0.29
N PHE A 61 -6.84 -2.67 0.06
CA PHE A 61 -7.58 -3.48 -0.90
C PHE A 61 -8.40 -2.59 -1.85
N ALA A 62 -8.39 -2.92 -3.14
CA ALA A 62 -9.20 -2.28 -4.16
C ALA A 62 -9.86 -3.33 -5.06
N THR A 63 -11.05 -3.02 -5.56
CA THR A 63 -11.78 -3.90 -6.48
C THR A 63 -11.56 -3.57 -7.94
N ASP A 64 -11.14 -2.34 -8.24
CA ASP A 64 -10.98 -1.80 -9.60
C ASP A 64 -12.21 -1.96 -10.51
N PHE A 65 -13.40 -1.87 -9.91
CA PHE A 65 -14.64 -1.92 -10.67
C PHE A 65 -14.78 -0.69 -11.58
N PRO A 66 -15.20 -0.84 -12.85
CA PRO A 66 -15.71 -2.04 -13.52
C PRO A 66 -14.72 -2.67 -14.53
N HIS A 67 -13.41 -2.56 -14.29
CA HIS A 67 -12.44 -3.07 -15.26
C HIS A 67 -12.47 -4.59 -15.39
N ILE A 68 -11.84 -5.12 -16.46
CA ILE A 68 -11.89 -6.55 -16.81
C ILE A 68 -11.24 -7.44 -15.74
N GLU A 69 -10.32 -6.89 -14.95
CA GLU A 69 -9.61 -7.57 -13.87
C GLU A 69 -10.44 -7.64 -12.58
N CYS A 70 -11.56 -6.90 -12.51
CA CYS A 70 -12.44 -6.85 -11.36
C CYS A 70 -13.20 -8.16 -11.14
N ASP A 71 -13.28 -8.60 -9.88
CA ASP A 71 -14.05 -9.80 -9.50
C ASP A 71 -15.55 -9.60 -9.38
N TRP A 72 -16.05 -8.36 -9.54
CA TRP A 72 -17.45 -8.07 -9.29
C TRP A 72 -18.35 -8.95 -10.18
N PRO A 73 -19.44 -9.53 -9.65
CA PRO A 73 -20.02 -9.34 -8.30
C PRO A 73 -19.45 -10.26 -7.21
N ASN A 74 -18.44 -11.08 -7.52
CA ASN A 74 -17.87 -12.11 -6.65
C ASN A 74 -16.68 -11.64 -5.80
N THR A 75 -16.50 -10.33 -5.57
CA THR A 75 -15.34 -9.80 -4.82
C THR A 75 -15.11 -10.46 -3.46
N ARG A 76 -16.16 -10.77 -2.70
CA ARG A 76 -16.05 -11.30 -1.34
C ARG A 76 -15.30 -12.65 -1.25
N PRO A 77 -15.70 -13.72 -1.94
CA PRO A 77 -14.98 -14.99 -1.89
C PRO A 77 -13.53 -14.90 -2.40
N PHE A 78 -13.23 -13.99 -3.33
CA PHE A 78 -11.85 -13.76 -3.77
C PHE A 78 -11.01 -13.05 -2.70
N ALA A 79 -11.55 -12.01 -2.06
CA ALA A 79 -10.88 -11.34 -0.95
C ALA A 79 -10.66 -12.28 0.26
N GLU A 80 -11.64 -13.12 0.60
CA GLU A 80 -11.50 -14.12 1.67
C GLU A 80 -10.35 -15.10 1.40
N ARG A 81 -10.17 -15.53 0.14
CA ARG A 81 -9.02 -16.36 -0.26
C ARG A 81 -7.70 -15.61 -0.19
N LEU A 82 -7.67 -14.34 -0.61
CA LEU A 82 -6.47 -13.51 -0.57
C LEU A 82 -5.94 -13.35 0.87
N PHE A 83 -6.84 -13.21 1.85
CA PHE A 83 -6.48 -12.95 3.24
C PHE A 83 -6.50 -14.19 4.15
N ALA A 84 -6.71 -15.40 3.62
CA ALA A 84 -6.91 -16.61 4.41
C ALA A 84 -5.76 -16.90 5.41
N ASP A 85 -4.53 -16.61 5.03
CA ASP A 85 -3.33 -16.85 5.85
C ASP A 85 -2.79 -15.56 6.52
N VAL A 86 -3.59 -14.48 6.55
CA VAL A 86 -3.22 -13.19 7.11
C VAL A 86 -3.85 -13.01 8.49
N PRO A 87 -3.09 -12.60 9.53
CA PRO A 87 -3.66 -12.26 10.84
C PRO A 87 -4.81 -11.26 10.71
N ALA A 88 -5.88 -11.47 11.49
CA ALA A 88 -7.12 -10.72 11.33
C ALA A 88 -6.93 -9.20 11.47
N ASP A 89 -6.02 -8.75 12.34
CA ASP A 89 -5.72 -7.33 12.55
C ASP A 89 -5.02 -6.70 11.33
N GLU A 90 -4.14 -7.45 10.67
CA GLU A 90 -3.46 -7.03 9.43
C GLU A 90 -4.41 -7.07 8.24
N ALA A 91 -5.22 -8.12 8.12
CA ALA A 91 -6.26 -8.21 7.11
C ALA A 91 -7.25 -7.04 7.23
N PHE A 92 -7.67 -6.68 8.45
CA PHE A 92 -8.53 -5.52 8.68
C PHE A 92 -7.86 -4.18 8.31
N LYS A 93 -6.56 -4.02 8.58
CA LYS A 93 -5.77 -2.85 8.13
C LYS A 93 -5.86 -2.68 6.63
N ILE A 94 -5.54 -3.75 5.89
CA ILE A 94 -5.47 -3.74 4.43
C ILE A 94 -6.87 -3.60 3.81
N ALA A 95 -7.84 -4.37 4.29
CA ALA A 95 -9.18 -4.41 3.71
C ALA A 95 -10.01 -3.15 3.99
N ALA A 96 -9.73 -2.42 5.08
CA ALA A 96 -10.57 -1.29 5.47
C ALA A 96 -9.85 -0.14 6.17
N ARG A 97 -9.13 -0.38 7.27
CA ARG A 97 -8.71 0.69 8.19
C ARG A 97 -7.74 1.68 7.56
N ASN A 98 -6.81 1.23 6.71
CA ASN A 98 -5.85 2.11 6.04
C ASN A 98 -6.58 3.10 5.10
N MET A 99 -7.56 2.60 4.35
CA MET A 99 -8.40 3.40 3.45
C MET A 99 -9.22 4.44 4.22
N LEU A 100 -9.85 4.03 5.32
CA LEU A 100 -10.60 4.94 6.16
C LEU A 100 -9.72 6.10 6.66
N GLY A 101 -8.50 5.80 7.14
CA GLY A 101 -7.55 6.81 7.59
C GLY A 101 -7.05 7.73 6.48
N TYR A 102 -6.69 7.16 5.32
CA TYR A 102 -6.17 7.92 4.19
C TYR A 102 -7.19 8.94 3.67
N PHE A 103 -8.46 8.53 3.52
CA PHE A 103 -9.53 9.39 3.02
C PHE A 103 -10.28 10.16 4.11
N ARG A 104 -9.88 10.03 5.38
CA ARG A 104 -10.50 10.69 6.54
C ARG A 104 -11.99 10.34 6.70
N LEU A 105 -12.31 9.06 6.55
CA LEU A 105 -13.68 8.54 6.55
C LEU A 105 -14.09 7.91 7.88
N GLU A 106 -13.23 7.90 8.90
CA GLU A 106 -13.45 7.23 10.18
C GLU A 106 -14.70 7.77 10.91
N SER A 107 -14.97 9.07 10.79
CA SER A 107 -16.11 9.72 11.44
C SER A 107 -17.43 9.58 10.68
N THR A 108 -17.42 8.98 9.49
CA THR A 108 -18.66 8.75 8.73
C THR A 108 -19.51 7.66 9.38
N PRO A 109 -20.83 7.58 9.12
CA PRO A 109 -21.65 6.48 9.64
C PRO A 109 -21.11 5.09 9.25
N MET A 110 -20.62 4.95 8.01
CA MET A 110 -20.02 3.70 7.55
C MET A 110 -18.66 3.44 8.22
N GLY A 111 -17.80 4.45 8.31
CA GLY A 111 -16.50 4.34 8.99
C GLY A 111 -16.64 3.89 10.44
N ARG A 112 -17.55 4.50 11.20
CA ARG A 112 -17.87 4.07 12.58
C ARG A 112 -18.37 2.63 12.66
N LYS A 113 -19.25 2.24 11.74
CA LYS A 113 -19.78 0.87 11.68
C LYS A 113 -18.67 -0.16 11.42
N VAL A 114 -17.78 0.14 10.47
CA VAL A 114 -16.65 -0.75 10.13
C VAL A 114 -15.65 -0.84 11.28
N LEU A 115 -15.29 0.28 11.91
CA LEU A 115 -14.35 0.30 13.04
C LEU A 115 -14.89 -0.40 14.28
N ALA A 116 -16.21 -0.42 14.48
CA ALA A 116 -16.85 -1.15 15.57
C ALA A 116 -16.91 -2.68 15.35
N ALA A 117 -16.68 -3.13 14.11
CA ALA A 117 -16.66 -4.55 13.73
C ALA A 117 -15.23 -5.13 13.64
N ALA A 118 -14.22 -4.30 13.96
CA ALA A 118 -12.80 -4.66 14.02
C ALA A 118 -12.49 -5.49 15.26
#